data_AF-A0AB73N7C0-F1
#
_entry.id   AF-A0AB73N7C0-F1
#
_cell.length_a   1.000
_cell.length_b   1.000
_cell.length_c   1.000
_cell.angle_alpha   90.00
_cell.angle_beta   90.00
_cell.angle_gamma   90.00
#
_symmetry.space_group_name_H-M   'P 1'
#
loop_
_entity.id
_entity.type
_entity.pdbx_description
1 polymer ?
#
loop_
_entity_poly.entity_id
_entity_poly.type
_entity_poly.pdbx_seq_one_letter_code
_entity_poly.pdbx_strand_id
1 'polypeptide(L)' 'MPKIIRTTDFVAEVKDLARRGYTKADIAKKMTAKYSTNGKRICSKTIRNALTEGSFRGKLS' A
#
# COMPACT_ATOMS: atom_id res chain seq x y z
N MET A 1 -13.71 -17.33 0.23
CA MET A 1 -12.71 -16.88 1.22
C MET A 1 -12.34 -15.43 0.92
N PRO A 2 -12.54 -14.47 1.84
CA PRO A 2 -12.03 -13.12 1.62
C PRO A 2 -10.50 -13.19 1.62
N LYS A 3 -9.86 -12.73 0.54
CA LYS A 3 -8.41 -12.54 0.52
C LYS A 3 -8.09 -11.42 1.50
N ILE A 4 -7.76 -11.77 2.73
CA ILE A 4 -7.33 -10.83 3.76
C ILE A 4 -6.02 -10.21 3.28
N ILE A 5 -6.09 -8.96 2.83
CA ILE A 5 -4.90 -8.16 2.53
C ILE A 5 -4.24 -7.88 3.88
N ARG A 6 -3.14 -8.55 4.19
CA ARG A 6 -2.32 -8.14 5.34
C ARG A 6 -1.72 -6.79 5.00
N THR A 7 -2.01 -5.78 5.81
CA THR A 7 -1.48 -4.42 5.69
C THR A 7 0.04 -4.40 5.53
N THR A 8 0.72 -5.41 6.06
CA THR A 8 2.17 -5.64 5.94
C THR A 8 2.64 -5.89 4.50
N ASP A 9 1.93 -6.70 3.71
CA ASP A 9 2.31 -7.05 2.34
C ASP A 9 2.16 -5.85 1.41
N PHE A 10 1.09 -5.07 1.62
CA PHE A 10 0.87 -3.81 0.94
C PHE A 10 2.01 -2.81 1.19
N VAL A 11 2.41 -2.63 2.45
CA VAL A 11 3.51 -1.72 2.83
C VAL A 11 4.84 -2.19 2.25
N ALA A 12 5.11 -3.51 2.26
CA ALA A 12 6.32 -4.08 1.70
C ALA A 12 6.44 -3.82 0.18
N GLU A 13 5.35 -4.05 -0.58
CA GLU A 13 5.33 -3.80 -2.02
C GLU A 13 5.43 -2.31 -2.37
N VAL A 14 4.77 -1.44 -1.60
CA VAL A 14 4.88 0.02 -1.80
C VAL A 14 6.32 0.48 -1.59
N LYS A 15 7.01 -0.02 -0.57
CA LYS A 15 8.43 0.29 -0.31
C LYS A 15 9.36 -0.27 -1.38
N ASP A 16 9.07 -1.47 -1.88
CA ASP A 16 9.86 -2.08 -2.95
C ASP A 16 9.77 -1.26 -4.25
N LEU A 17 8.55 -0.88 -4.65
CA LEU A 17 8.37 -0.03 -5.83
C LEU A 17 9.01 1.35 -5.65
N ALA A 18 8.93 1.94 -4.46
CA ALA A 18 9.62 3.20 -4.19
C ALA A 18 11.16 3.05 -4.29
N ARG A 19 11.74 1.96 -3.78
CA ARG A 19 13.17 1.65 -3.93
C ARG A 19 13.58 1.45 -5.39
N ARG A 20 12.70 0.89 -6.21
CA ARG A 20 12.89 0.73 -7.65
C ARG A 20 12.75 2.03 -8.46
N GLY A 21 12.46 3.15 -7.81
CA GLY A 21 12.37 4.47 -8.44
C GLY A 21 10.99 4.81 -9.01
N TYR A 22 9.94 4.04 -8.71
CA TYR A 22 8.59 4.37 -9.17
C TYR A 22 8.04 5.61 -8.45
N THR A 23 7.30 6.44 -9.18
CA THR A 23 6.62 7.61 -8.59
C THR A 23 5.43 7.18 -7.73
N LYS A 24 5.04 8.01 -6.77
CA LYS A 24 3.87 7.73 -5.90
C LYS A 24 2.58 7.52 -6.69
N ALA A 25 2.42 8.19 -7.84
CA ALA A 25 1.28 8.03 -8.72
C ALA A 25 1.27 6.66 -9.41
N ASP A 26 2.43 6.21 -9.90
CA ASP A 26 2.58 4.88 -10.52
C ASP A 26 2.35 3.76 -9.52
N ILE A 27 2.89 3.93 -8.30
CA ILE A 27 2.67 3.00 -7.20
C ILE A 27 1.19 2.93 -6.87
N ALA A 28 0.50 4.07 -6.72
CA ALA A 28 -0.94 4.10 -6.46
C ALA A 28 -1.75 3.38 -7.56
N LYS A 29 -1.38 3.55 -8.83
CA LYS A 29 -2.02 2.88 -9.98
C LYS A 29 -1.81 1.37 -9.93
N LYS A 30 -0.58 0.91 -9.70
CA LYS A 30 -0.24 -0.53 -9.56
C LYS A 30 -0.95 -1.17 -8.37
N MET A 31 -0.92 -0.49 -7.22
CA MET A 31 -1.56 -0.94 -6.01
C MET A 31 -3.08 -1.01 -6.15
N THR A 32 -3.69 -0.01 -6.78
CA THR A 32 -5.14 -0.04 -7.09
C THR A 32 -5.50 -1.24 -7.95
N ALA A 33 -4.72 -1.54 -9.00
CA ALA A 33 -5.01 -2.69 -9.86
C ALA A 33 -4.96 -4.03 -9.11
N LYS A 34 -4.09 -4.13 -8.10
CA LYS A 34 -3.83 -5.39 -7.37
C LYS A 34 -4.69 -5.58 -6.12
N TYR A 35 -5.02 -4.49 -5.43
CA TYR A 35 -5.66 -4.50 -4.11
C TYR A 35 -7.03 -3.80 -4.07
N SER A 36 -7.50 -3.21 -5.18
CA SER A 36 -8.85 -2.65 -5.22
C SER A 36 -9.88 -3.77 -5.22
N THR A 37 -10.46 -4.03 -4.06
CA THR A 37 -11.47 -5.07 -3.88
C THR A 37 -12.89 -4.59 -4.16
N ASN A 38 -13.12 -3.28 -4.24
CA ASN A 38 -14.47 -2.68 -4.33
C ASN A 38 -14.51 -1.38 -5.17
N GLY A 39 -13.63 -1.25 -6.17
CA GLY A 39 -13.54 -0.03 -6.99
C GLY A 39 -12.97 1.19 -6.25
N LYS A 40 -12.66 1.08 -4.95
CA LYS A 40 -12.01 2.13 -4.18
C LYS A 40 -10.55 2.24 -4.62
N ARG A 41 -10.24 3.34 -5.31
CA ARG A 41 -8.87 3.69 -5.70
C ARG A 41 -8.00 3.88 -4.47
N ILE A 42 -6.78 3.36 -4.54
CA ILE A 42 -5.76 3.62 -3.53
C ILE A 42 -5.19 5.01 -3.80
N CYS A 43 -5.43 5.91 -2.84
CA CYS A 43 -5.03 7.31 -2.97
C CYS A 43 -3.53 7.49 -2.72
N SER A 44 -2.96 8.56 -3.28
CA SER A 44 -1.58 8.99 -3.02
C SER A 44 -1.30 9.20 -1.53
N LYS A 45 -2.31 9.59 -0.74
CA LYS A 45 -2.23 9.68 0.73
C LYS A 45 -1.95 8.32 1.37
N THR A 46 -2.60 7.25 0.90
CA THR A 46 -2.38 5.88 1.40
C THR A 46 -0.96 5.41 1.09
N ILE A 47 -0.44 5.73 -0.11
CA ILE A 47 0.95 5.44 -0.48
C ILE A 47 1.93 6.24 0.41
N ARG A 48 1.64 7.53 0.65
CA ARG A 48 2.44 8.36 1.55
C ARG A 48 2.51 7.73 2.94
N ASN A 49 1.38 7.35 3.54
CA ASN A 49 1.33 6.73 4.86
C ASN A 49 2.11 5.40 4.89
N ALA A 50 1.98 4.55 3.87
CA ALA A 50 2.75 3.31 3.78
C ALA A 50 4.27 3.53 3.69
N LEU A 51 4.71 4.64 3.07
CA LEU A 51 6.12 5.01 2.99
C LEU A 51 6.64 5.66 4.28
N THR A 52 5.83 6.48 4.97
CA THR A 52 6.25 7.24 6.16
C THR A 52 6.06 6.50 7.48
N GLU A 53 4.97 5.75 7.65
CA GLU A 53 4.60 5.18 8.95
C GLU A 53 5.24 3.81 9.25
N GLY A 54 5.90 3.20 8.26
CA GLY A 54 6.33 1.81 8.39
C GLY A 54 5.15 0.85 8.50
N SER A 55 5.37 -0.43 8.86
CA SER A 55 4.24 -1.34 9.17
C SER A 55 3.34 -0.64 10.16
N PHE A 56 2.03 -0.58 9.87
CA PHE A 56 1.01 -0.03 10.77
C PHE A 56 1.25 -0.65 12.14
N ARG A 57 1.94 0.07 13.03
CA ARG A 57 2.16 -0.37 14.41
C ARG A 57 0.82 -0.18 15.08
N GLY A 58 -0.07 -1.14 14.85
CA GLY A 58 -1.11 -1.45 15.82
C GLY A 58 -0.36 -1.68 17.12
N LYS A 59 -0.42 -0.69 18.00
CA LYS A 59 -0.04 -0.87 19.39
C LYS A 59 -0.94 -2.02 19.87
N LEU A 60 -0.36 -3.19 20.08
CA LEU A 60 -0.93 -4.16 21.01
C LEU A 60 -0.80 -3.50 22.39
N SER A 61 -1.84 -2.79 22.79
CA SER A 61 -2.08 -2.32 24.15
C SER A 61 -3.54 -2.55 24.46
#